data_AF-A0A850S2L3-F1
#
_entry.id   AF-A0A850S2L3-F1
#
_cell.length_a   1.000
_cell.length_b   1.000
_cell.length_c   1.000
_cell.angle_alpha   90.00
_cell.angle_beta   90.00
_cell.angle_gamma   90.00
#
_symmetry.space_group_name_H-M   'P 1'
#
loop_
_entity.id
_entity.type
_entity.pdbx_description
1 polymer ?
#
loop_
_entity_poly.entity_id
_entity_poly.type
_entity_poly.pdbx_seq_one_letter_code
_entity_poly.pdbx_strand_id
1 'polypeptide(L)'
;MGSGISTICTSCGDEQGYFLGSGMMRGDVGFEAMNVRGKARKEINILVRKHYDEGYHIEEGGAFEYRLYACPKCNTLSRRFYAKFKHGEGETFETRCNCHKCRRELIGPVGKLNEFGFVEEPTEEEIARYNCSKCGQKTLIKGQEMICWD
;
A
#
# COMPACT_ATOMS: atom_id res chain seq x y z
N MET A 1 -13.72 0.11 3.88
CA MET A 1 -13.70 -1.37 3.91
C MET A 1 -12.26 -1.81 3.75
N GLY A 2 -11.65 -2.34 4.81
CA GLY A 2 -10.29 -2.86 4.79
C GLY A 2 -10.33 -4.39 4.69
N SER A 3 -9.35 -4.98 4.03
CA SER A 3 -9.16 -6.44 3.99
C SER A 3 -7.81 -6.78 4.59
N GLY A 4 -7.69 -7.95 5.20
CA GLY A 4 -6.44 -8.41 5.76
C GLY A 4 -6.03 -9.72 5.13
N ILE A 5 -4.82 -9.78 4.59
CA ILE A 5 -4.25 -11.00 4.03
C ILE A 5 -3.00 -11.40 4.79
N SER A 6 -2.86 -12.69 5.09
CA SER A 6 -1.63 -13.22 5.66
C SER A 6 -0.87 -14.07 4.63
N THR A 7 0.45 -14.14 4.78
CA THR A 7 1.30 -15.04 3.99
C THR A 7 2.17 -15.87 4.92
N ILE A 8 2.30 -17.15 4.64
CA ILE A 8 3.11 -18.09 5.43
C ILE A 8 4.21 -18.67 4.52
N CYS A 9 5.45 -18.68 5.00
CA CYS A 9 6.55 -19.35 4.31
C CYS A 9 6.67 -20.79 4.80
N THR A 10 6.41 -21.76 3.93
CA THR A 10 6.51 -23.19 4.29
C THR A 10 7.95 -23.67 4.54
N SER A 11 8.97 -22.91 4.11
CA SER A 11 10.38 -23.26 4.34
C SER A 11 10.91 -22.83 5.70
N CYS A 12 10.44 -21.71 6.25
CA CYS A 12 10.99 -21.16 7.51
C CYS A 12 9.94 -20.78 8.56
N GLY A 13 8.66 -21.03 8.27
CA GLY A 13 7.54 -20.74 9.16
C GLY A 13 7.24 -19.25 9.36
N ASP A 14 7.85 -18.36 8.58
CA ASP A 14 7.61 -16.92 8.70
C ASP A 14 6.18 -16.57 8.26
N GLU A 15 5.44 -15.93 9.15
CA GLU A 15 4.08 -15.47 8.92
C GLU A 15 4.05 -13.94 8.91
N GLN A 16 3.41 -13.35 7.90
CA GLN A 16 3.28 -11.90 7.74
C GLN A 16 1.84 -11.54 7.40
N GLY A 17 1.21 -10.72 8.24
CA GLY A 17 -0.09 -10.12 7.99
C GLY A 17 0.01 -8.76 7.30
N TYR A 18 -0.87 -8.51 6.33
CA TYR A 18 -1.00 -7.27 5.60
C TYR A 18 -2.45 -6.78 5.68
N PHE A 19 -2.66 -5.67 6.38
CA PHE A 19 -3.93 -4.95 6.39
C PHE A 19 -3.96 -3.95 5.24
N LEU A 20 -4.84 -4.20 4.26
CA LEU A 20 -4.98 -3.51 2.98
C LEU A 20 -6.30 -2.72 2.92
N GLY A 21 -6.41 -1.84 1.93
CA GLY A 21 -7.56 -0.97 1.73
C GLY A 21 -7.53 0.29 2.59
N SER A 22 -8.68 0.96 2.67
CA SER A 22 -8.88 2.24 3.37
C SER A 22 -9.54 2.08 4.75
N GLY A 23 -9.99 0.87 5.11
CA GLY A 23 -10.84 0.64 6.28
C GLY A 23 -10.12 0.19 7.54
N MET A 24 -9.20 1.00 8.08
CA MET A 24 -8.79 0.80 9.48
C MET A 24 -8.64 2.06 10.32
N MET A 25 -8.65 3.26 9.75
CA MET A 25 -8.75 4.48 10.55
C MET A 25 -9.57 5.53 9.80
N ARG A 26 -10.59 6.07 10.47
CA ARG A 26 -11.32 7.30 10.12
C ARG A 26 -10.42 8.55 10.17
N GLY A 27 -9.15 8.43 9.82
CA GLY A 27 -8.17 9.50 9.90
C GLY A 27 -8.03 10.15 8.54
N ASP A 28 -8.33 11.45 8.50
CA ASP A 28 -7.70 12.44 7.63
C ASP A 28 -6.38 11.93 6.97
N VAL A 29 -6.21 12.18 5.67
CA VAL A 29 -4.96 11.92 4.91
C VAL A 29 -3.72 12.38 5.69
N GLY A 30 -3.82 13.45 6.49
CA GLY A 30 -2.78 13.93 7.40
C GLY A 30 -2.34 12.92 8.48
N PHE A 31 -3.27 12.12 9.02
CA PHE A 31 -2.94 11.09 10.00
C PHE A 31 -2.18 9.93 9.35
N GLU A 32 -2.64 9.45 8.19
CA GLU A 32 -1.95 8.38 7.47
C GLU A 32 -0.64 8.81 6.82
N ALA A 33 -0.49 10.11 6.51
CA ALA A 33 0.77 10.70 6.07
C ALA A 33 1.91 10.48 7.09
N MET A 34 1.60 10.31 8.38
CA MET A 34 2.59 10.01 9.42
C MET A 34 3.29 8.66 9.18
N ASN A 35 2.62 7.72 8.52
CA ASN A 35 3.14 6.39 8.20
C ASN A 35 4.00 6.38 6.92
N VAL A 36 3.91 7.44 6.09
CA VAL A 36 4.76 7.65 4.94
C VAL A 36 6.15 8.14 5.41
N ARG A 37 7.23 7.68 4.76
CA ARG A 37 8.59 8.08 5.13
C ARG A 37 9.23 8.97 4.07
N GLY A 38 10.15 9.83 4.51
CA GLY A 38 11.02 10.60 3.62
C GLY A 38 10.32 11.75 2.89
N LYS A 39 10.70 11.98 1.63
CA LYS A 39 10.24 13.13 0.82
C LYS A 39 8.72 13.13 0.61
N ALA A 40 8.14 11.95 0.34
CA ALA A 40 6.70 11.81 0.15
C ALA A 40 5.88 12.27 1.38
N ARG A 41 6.37 12.05 2.61
CA ARG A 41 5.70 12.59 3.81
C ARG A 41 5.70 14.11 3.84
N LYS A 42 6.80 14.75 3.45
CA LYS A 42 6.89 16.21 3.41
C LYS A 42 5.91 16.77 2.38
N GLU A 43 5.85 16.16 1.20
CA GLU A 43 4.93 16.56 0.13
C GLU A 43 3.47 16.37 0.54
N ILE A 44 3.10 15.21 1.10
CA ILE A 44 1.74 14.98 1.61
C ILE A 44 1.39 15.99 2.71
N ASN A 45 2.30 16.24 3.66
CA ASN A 45 2.05 17.22 4.72
C ASN A 45 1.87 18.64 4.18
N ILE A 46 2.62 19.03 3.14
CA ILE A 46 2.45 20.34 2.47
C ILE A 46 1.07 20.40 1.82
N LEU A 47 0.66 19.35 1.10
CA LEU A 47 -0.63 19.30 0.41
C LEU A 47 -1.81 19.30 1.39
N VAL A 48 -1.73 18.51 2.47
CA VAL A 48 -2.73 18.49 3.55
C VAL A 48 -2.82 19.86 4.22
N ARG A 49 -1.69 20.50 4.49
CA ARG A 49 -1.68 21.84 5.08
C ARG A 49 -2.32 22.87 4.17
N LYS A 50 -1.98 22.88 2.88
CA LYS A 50 -2.64 23.75 1.89
C LYS A 50 -4.15 23.50 1.83
N HIS A 51 -4.57 22.24 1.91
CA HIS A 51 -5.98 21.87 1.91
C HIS A 51 -6.75 22.49 3.09
N TYR A 52 -6.23 22.35 4.32
CA TYR A 52 -6.90 22.83 5.53
C TYR A 52 -6.69 24.34 5.81
N ASP A 53 -5.49 24.88 5.58
CA ASP A 53 -5.14 26.27 5.94
C ASP A 53 -5.47 27.26 4.82
N GLU A 54 -5.37 26.84 3.54
CA GLU A 54 -5.46 27.73 2.37
C GLU A 54 -6.72 27.49 1.53
N GLY A 55 -7.60 26.55 1.95
CA GLY A 55 -8.84 26.21 1.23
C GLY A 55 -8.58 25.50 -0.11
N TYR A 56 -7.40 24.90 -0.29
CA TYR A 56 -7.03 24.19 -1.51
C TYR A 56 -7.86 22.92 -1.65
N HIS A 57 -8.86 22.85 -2.52
CA HIS A 57 -9.66 21.63 -2.65
C HIS A 57 -8.82 20.47 -3.22
N ILE A 58 -8.64 19.42 -2.41
CA ILE A 58 -8.29 18.09 -2.93
C ILE A 58 -9.55 17.63 -3.66
N GLU A 59 -9.47 17.49 -4.98
CA GLU A 59 -10.64 17.10 -5.78
C GLU A 59 -11.20 15.75 -5.29
N GLU A 60 -12.54 15.69 -5.15
CA GLU A 60 -13.25 14.44 -4.85
C GLU A 60 -12.90 13.41 -5.94
N GLY A 61 -12.25 12.31 -5.52
CA GLY A 61 -11.64 11.33 -6.43
C GLY A 61 -10.19 10.98 -6.08
N GLY A 62 -9.61 11.63 -5.07
CA GLY A 62 -8.37 11.18 -4.46
C GLY A 62 -8.51 9.81 -3.79
N ALA A 63 -7.65 8.86 -4.16
CA ALA A 63 -7.64 7.52 -3.59
C ALA A 63 -6.47 7.38 -2.62
N PHE A 64 -6.77 7.02 -1.37
CA PHE A 64 -5.77 6.64 -0.38
C PHE A 64 -6.12 5.29 0.24
N GLU A 65 -5.14 4.39 0.27
CA GLU A 65 -5.30 3.06 0.85
C GLU A 65 -3.95 2.39 1.07
N TYR A 66 -3.91 1.39 1.93
CA TYR A 66 -2.76 0.49 1.99
C TYR A 66 -2.88 -0.56 0.87
N ARG A 67 -1.86 -0.61 0.02
CA ARG A 67 -1.76 -1.60 -1.07
C ARG A 67 -0.56 -2.51 -0.84
N LEU A 68 -0.65 -3.70 -1.42
CA LEU A 68 0.46 -4.64 -1.48
C LEU A 68 1.27 -4.38 -2.75
N TYR A 69 2.58 -4.22 -2.62
CA TYR A 69 3.49 -4.01 -3.74
C TYR A 69 4.57 -5.09 -3.77
N ALA A 70 5.11 -5.34 -4.96
CA ALA A 70 6.21 -6.25 -5.21
C ALA A 70 7.52 -5.50 -5.48
N CYS A 71 8.63 -6.02 -4.99
CA CYS A 71 9.95 -5.53 -5.38
C CYS A 71 10.45 -6.29 -6.61
N PRO A 72 10.76 -5.62 -7.73
CA PRO A 72 11.19 -6.31 -8.95
C PRO A 72 12.59 -6.92 -8.85
N LYS A 73 13.41 -6.48 -7.88
CA LYS A 73 14.77 -7.02 -7.65
C LYS A 73 14.80 -8.08 -6.56
N CYS A 74 14.12 -7.84 -5.43
CA CYS A 74 14.11 -8.78 -4.31
C CYS A 74 13.05 -9.89 -4.48
N ASN A 75 12.09 -9.70 -5.39
CA ASN A 75 10.92 -10.54 -5.57
C ASN A 75 10.12 -10.75 -4.27
N THR A 76 10.06 -9.74 -3.39
CA THR A 76 9.36 -9.80 -2.10
C THR A 76 8.16 -8.87 -2.08
N LEU A 77 7.14 -9.22 -1.31
CA LEU A 77 5.97 -8.40 -1.04
C LEU A 77 6.26 -7.30 0.00
N SER A 78 5.51 -6.21 -0.05
CA SER A 78 5.60 -5.08 0.87
C SER A 78 4.32 -4.27 0.87
N ARG A 79 3.67 -4.15 2.04
CA ARG A 79 2.57 -3.20 2.23
C ARG A 79 3.08 -1.76 2.23
N ARG A 80 2.44 -0.88 1.47
CA ARG A 80 2.73 0.56 1.43
C ARG A 80 1.46 1.38 1.34
N PHE A 81 1.52 2.56 1.92
CA PHE A 81 0.46 3.56 1.79
C PHE A 81 0.53 4.15 0.38
N TYR A 82 -0.57 4.00 -0.34
CA TYR A 82 -0.81 4.65 -1.62
C TYR A 82 -1.65 5.90 -1.38
N ALA A 83 -1.26 7.00 -2.00
CA ALA A 83 -2.03 8.22 -2.04
C ALA A 83 -1.91 8.83 -3.43
N LYS A 84 -3.05 9.15 -4.04
CA LYS A 84 -3.11 9.91 -5.28
C LYS A 84 -4.17 10.99 -5.15
N PHE A 85 -3.77 12.23 -5.39
CA PHE A 85 -4.64 13.39 -5.28
C PHE A 85 -4.36 14.34 -6.43
N LYS A 86 -5.41 14.89 -7.02
CA LYS A 86 -5.30 16.07 -7.86
C LYS A 86 -5.31 17.29 -6.97
N HIS A 87 -4.42 18.23 -7.25
CA HIS A 87 -4.44 19.56 -6.67
C HIS A 87 -4.36 20.58 -7.80
N GLY A 88 -4.62 21.86 -7.47
CA GLY A 88 -4.81 22.98 -8.41
C GLY A 88 -3.96 22.97 -9.70
N GLU A 89 -4.49 23.61 -10.74
CA GLU A 89 -3.91 23.66 -12.10
C GLU A 89 -3.70 22.29 -12.78
N GLY A 90 -4.38 21.24 -12.32
CA GLY A 90 -4.36 19.92 -12.94
C GLY A 90 -3.14 19.06 -12.57
N GLU A 91 -2.35 19.48 -11.58
CA GLU A 91 -1.23 18.70 -11.07
C GLU A 91 -1.72 17.50 -10.26
N THR A 92 -1.05 16.36 -10.42
CA THR A 92 -1.39 15.12 -9.71
C THR A 92 -0.21 14.68 -8.86
N PHE A 93 -0.44 14.59 -7.55
CA PHE A 93 0.47 13.93 -6.64
C PHE A 93 0.17 12.43 -6.62
N GLU A 94 1.22 11.60 -6.66
CA GLU A 94 1.13 10.16 -6.49
C GLU A 94 2.32 9.64 -5.69
N THR A 95 2.06 8.85 -4.66
CA THR A 95 3.11 8.28 -3.82
C THR A 95 3.98 7.30 -4.60
N ARG A 96 5.30 7.53 -4.59
CA ARG A 96 6.29 6.56 -5.06
C ARG A 96 6.85 5.76 -3.89
N CYS A 97 6.83 4.43 -4.02
CA CYS A 97 7.20 3.53 -2.95
C CYS A 97 8.47 2.74 -3.31
N ASN A 98 9.46 2.73 -2.41
CA ASN A 98 10.72 2.02 -2.64
C ASN A 98 10.88 0.82 -1.71
N CYS A 99 11.57 -0.20 -2.21
CA CYS A 99 11.97 -1.36 -1.43
C CYS A 99 12.93 -0.95 -0.31
N HIS A 100 12.65 -1.40 0.91
CA HIS A 100 13.49 -1.07 2.07
C HIS A 100 14.89 -1.70 1.97
N LYS A 101 15.01 -2.86 1.32
CA LYS A 101 16.28 -3.59 1.16
C LYS A 101 17.14 -3.03 0.03
N CYS A 102 16.60 -3.01 -1.20
CA CYS A 102 17.39 -2.66 -2.39
C CYS A 102 17.14 -1.25 -2.93
N ARG A 103 16.25 -0.47 -2.30
CA ARG A 103 15.89 0.91 -2.67
C ARG A 103 15.27 1.10 -4.06
N ARG A 104 15.12 0.03 -4.85
CA ARG A 104 14.40 0.06 -6.13
C ARG A 104 12.93 0.35 -5.90
N GLU A 105 12.34 1.09 -6.83
CA GLU A 105 10.90 1.35 -6.87
C GLU A 105 10.12 0.04 -6.91
N LEU A 106 9.05 0.01 -6.12
CA LEU A 106 8.14 -1.12 -6.03
C LEU A 106 7.12 -1.04 -7.17
N ILE A 107 6.74 -2.20 -7.69
CA ILE A 107 5.70 -2.37 -8.71
C ILE A 107 4.45 -2.93 -8.07
N GLY A 108 3.29 -2.48 -8.54
CA GLY A 108 2.01 -2.94 -8.02
C GLY A 108 0.87 -2.00 -8.39
N PRO A 109 -0.32 -2.21 -7.80
CA PRO A 109 -0.59 -3.17 -6.73
C PRO A 109 -0.50 -4.65 -7.15
N VAL A 110 -0.28 -5.54 -6.18
CA VAL A 110 -0.43 -6.99 -6.33
C VAL A 110 -1.90 -7.33 -6.09
N GLY A 111 -2.54 -7.99 -7.05
CA GLY A 111 -3.99 -8.13 -7.14
C GLY A 111 -4.57 -7.29 -8.29
N LYS A 112 -5.83 -7.53 -8.62
CA LYS A 112 -6.52 -6.79 -9.68
C LYS A 112 -7.13 -5.50 -9.14
N LEU A 113 -7.20 -4.47 -9.98
CA LEU A 113 -8.01 -3.30 -9.69
C LEU A 113 -9.44 -3.57 -10.13
N ASN A 114 -10.40 -3.30 -9.25
CA ASN A 114 -11.81 -3.30 -9.63
C ASN A 114 -12.17 -2.04 -10.43
N GLU A 115 -13.42 -1.97 -10.91
CA GLU A 115 -13.93 -0.83 -11.70
C GLU A 115 -13.88 0.52 -10.94
N PHE A 116 -13.81 0.47 -9.62
CA PHE A 116 -13.71 1.63 -8.73
C PHE A 116 -12.27 1.99 -8.36
N GLY A 117 -11.27 1.29 -8.90
CA GLY A 117 -9.85 1.56 -8.66
C GLY A 117 -9.31 1.10 -7.30
N PHE A 118 -10.06 0.27 -6.57
CA PHE A 118 -9.59 -0.42 -5.37
C PHE A 118 -8.93 -1.75 -5.73
N VAL A 119 -7.97 -2.16 -4.90
CA VAL A 119 -7.26 -3.43 -5.09
C VAL A 119 -8.09 -4.57 -4.51
N GLU A 120 -8.46 -5.53 -5.36
CA GLU A 120 -9.01 -6.81 -4.93
C GLU A 120 -7.96 -7.64 -4.22
N GLU A 121 -8.40 -8.52 -3.33
CA GLU A 121 -7.48 -9.38 -2.59
C GLU A 121 -6.72 -10.32 -3.55
N PRO A 122 -5.37 -10.39 -3.44
CA PRO A 122 -4.59 -11.20 -4.36
C PRO A 122 -4.82 -12.70 -4.16
N THR A 123 -4.79 -13.45 -5.25
CA THR A 123 -5.00 -14.91 -5.22
C THR A 123 -3.78 -15.65 -4.66
N GLU A 124 -3.97 -16.93 -4.30
CA GLU A 124 -2.86 -17.77 -3.83
C GLU A 124 -1.75 -17.88 -4.88
N GLU A 125 -2.10 -18.01 -6.16
CA GLU A 125 -1.15 -18.11 -7.28
C GLU A 125 -0.37 -16.81 -7.49
N GLU A 126 -0.96 -15.65 -7.18
CA GLU A 126 -0.27 -14.37 -7.24
C GLU A 126 0.76 -14.27 -6.12
N ILE A 127 0.43 -14.72 -4.91
CA ILE A 127 1.33 -14.71 -3.74
C ILE A 127 2.48 -15.69 -3.92
N ALA A 128 2.21 -16.89 -4.43
CA ALA A 128 3.19 -17.96 -4.61
C ALA A 128 4.34 -17.59 -5.59
N ARG A 129 4.18 -16.50 -6.36
CA ARG A 129 5.23 -15.98 -7.24
C ARG A 129 6.38 -15.30 -6.48
N TYR A 130 6.14 -14.89 -5.24
CA TYR A 130 7.07 -14.08 -4.47
C TYR A 130 7.90 -14.90 -3.48
N ASN A 131 9.07 -14.37 -3.16
CA ASN A 131 10.01 -14.93 -2.23
C ASN A 131 9.67 -14.48 -0.81
N CYS A 132 9.88 -15.37 0.15
CA CYS A 132 9.83 -15.03 1.56
C CYS A 132 10.83 -13.92 1.87
N SER A 133 10.37 -12.87 2.55
CA SER A 133 11.23 -11.74 2.89
C SER A 133 12.26 -12.09 3.96
N LYS A 134 12.09 -13.18 4.71
CA LYS A 134 13.05 -13.64 5.73
C LYS A 134 14.11 -14.58 5.17
N CYS A 135 13.72 -15.69 4.55
CA CYS A 135 14.66 -16.72 4.07
C CYS A 135 14.98 -16.66 2.57
N GLY A 136 14.26 -15.86 1.78
CA GLY A 136 14.46 -15.71 0.34
C GLY A 136 13.92 -16.85 -0.53
N GLN A 137 13.40 -17.92 0.07
CA GLN A 137 12.82 -19.06 -0.64
C GLN A 137 11.45 -18.73 -1.24
N LYS A 138 11.16 -19.29 -2.41
CA LYS A 138 9.89 -19.09 -3.13
C LYS A 138 8.87 -20.14 -2.71
N THR A 139 8.46 -20.06 -1.45
CA THR A 139 7.53 -21.02 -0.84
C THR A 139 6.48 -20.31 0.02
N LEU A 140 6.09 -19.11 -0.41
CA LEU A 140 5.00 -18.35 0.21
C LEU A 140 3.67 -18.95 -0.22
N ILE A 141 2.78 -19.17 0.75
CA ILE A 141 1.38 -19.52 0.54
C ILE A 141 0.50 -18.43 1.18
N LYS A 142 -0.74 -18.30 0.69
CA LYS A 142 -1.76 -17.48 1.35
C LYS A 142 -2.09 -18.13 2.69
N GLY A 143 -2.08 -17.35 3.75
CA GLY A 143 -2.56 -17.77 5.06
C GLY A 143 -4.05 -17.46 5.23
N GLN A 144 -4.53 -17.40 6.48
CA GLN A 144 -5.91 -17.03 6.75
C GLN A 144 -6.22 -15.57 6.36
N GLU A 145 -7.44 -15.37 5.87
CA GLU A 145 -8.03 -14.05 5.72
C GLU A 145 -8.26 -13.44 7.11
N MET A 146 -7.74 -12.24 7.32
CA MET A 146 -7.94 -11.49 8.54
C MET A 146 -9.14 -10.55 8.32
N ILE A 147 -10.25 -10.87 8.99
CA ILE A 147 -11.42 -10.00 9.02
C ILE A 147 -11.04 -8.71 9.77
N CYS A 148 -11.02 -7.60 9.05
CA CYS A 148 -10.92 -6.28 9.66
C CYS A 148 -12.35 -5.84 10.01
N TRP A 149 -12.65 -5.74 11.31
CA TRP A 149 -13.95 -5.24 11.77
C TRP A 149 -14.08 -3.74 11.46
N ASP A 150 -15.26 -3.33 11.02
CA ASP A 150 -15.66 -1.95 10.68
C ASP A 150 -15.83 -1.07 11.94
#